data_AF-A0A7W0Q5J0-F1
#
_entry.id   AF-A0A7W0Q5J0-F1
#
_cell.length_a   1.000
_cell.length_b   1.000
_cell.length_c   1.000
_cell.angle_alpha   90.00
_cell.angle_beta   90.00
_cell.angle_gamma   90.00
#
_symmetry.space_group_name_H-M   'P 1'
#
loop_
_entity.id
_entity.type
_entity.pdbx_description
1 polymer ?
#
loop_
_entity_poly.entity_id
_entity_poly.type
_entity_poly.pdbx_seq_one_letter_code
_entity_poly.pdbx_strand_id
1 'polypeptide(L)'
;MRVLYLAVVPAFAAVLAAGCARRDPPPVKPAPPLPADPARELQTMQIECDGMIAALAAYKACPNLEEADLAHLDDWIETADRAFAASRKAKPEPNAQNAIAGACRKATESVRAAAERCAAGPRPKID
;
A
#
# COMPACT_ATOMS: atom_id res chain seq x y z
N MET A 1 16.01 -50.43 -7.15
CA MET A 1 15.50 -49.59 -6.04
C MET A 1 14.65 -48.47 -6.64
N ARG A 2 13.32 -48.54 -6.49
CA ARG A 2 12.38 -47.49 -6.91
C ARG A 2 11.39 -47.31 -5.76
N VAL A 3 11.51 -46.20 -5.05
CA VAL A 3 10.64 -45.85 -3.93
C VAL A 3 9.60 -44.84 -4.45
N LEU A 4 8.34 -45.26 -4.47
CA LEU A 4 7.17 -44.37 -4.52
C LEU A 4 6.94 -43.78 -3.12
N TYR A 5 6.69 -42.48 -3.01
CA TYR A 5 5.91 -41.86 -1.93
C TYR A 5 5.20 -40.63 -2.53
N LEU A 6 3.92 -40.74 -2.89
CA LEU A 6 2.73 -40.45 -2.08
C LEU A 6 2.68 -39.01 -1.54
N ALA A 7 1.87 -38.21 -2.22
CA ALA A 7 1.35 -36.93 -1.75
C ALA A 7 0.44 -37.14 -0.52
N VAL A 8 0.65 -36.33 0.52
CA VAL A 8 -0.31 -36.16 1.62
C VAL A 8 -0.38 -34.67 1.94
N VAL A 9 -1.41 -34.01 1.43
CA VAL A 9 -1.88 -32.71 1.91
C VAL A 9 -2.97 -33.03 2.94
N PRO A 10 -2.80 -32.73 4.24
CA PRO A 10 -3.88 -32.93 5.18
C PRO A 10 -4.90 -31.80 5.01
N ALA A 11 -6.10 -32.20 4.63
CA ALA A 11 -7.33 -31.46 4.83
C ALA A 11 -7.50 -31.16 6.33
N PHE A 12 -7.70 -29.89 6.67
CA PHE A 12 -8.34 -29.53 7.94
C PHE A 12 -9.76 -29.06 7.68
N ALA A 13 -10.64 -29.81 8.35
CA ALA A 13 -12.08 -29.83 8.23
C ALA A 13 -12.76 -28.49 8.48
N ALA A 14 -13.83 -28.28 7.71
CA ALA A 14 -14.92 -27.39 8.01
C ALA A 14 -15.67 -27.85 9.28
N VAL A 15 -15.87 -26.92 10.23
CA VAL A 15 -17.08 -26.87 11.08
C VAL A 15 -17.30 -25.40 11.45
N LEU A 16 -18.39 -24.82 10.94
CA LEU A 16 -19.36 -24.01 11.68
C LEU A 16 -20.37 -23.43 10.67
N ALA A 17 -21.39 -24.23 10.37
CA ALA A 17 -22.65 -23.74 9.83
C ALA A 17 -23.58 -23.42 11.02
N ALA A 18 -23.84 -22.15 11.28
CA ALA A 18 -25.05 -21.69 11.97
C ALA A 18 -25.22 -20.17 11.78
N GLY A 19 -26.17 -19.80 10.92
CA GLY A 19 -26.85 -18.51 10.95
C GLY A 19 -26.08 -17.31 10.37
N CYS A 20 -26.25 -17.08 9.07
CA CYS A 20 -26.45 -15.77 8.46
C CYS A 20 -26.77 -16.04 6.99
N ALA A 21 -27.99 -15.72 6.54
CA ALA A 21 -28.25 -15.52 5.12
C ALA A 21 -27.47 -14.28 4.67
N ARG A 22 -26.15 -14.41 4.51
CA ARG A 22 -25.31 -13.43 3.83
C ARG A 22 -25.45 -13.74 2.35
N ARG A 23 -26.09 -12.84 1.60
CA ARG A 23 -25.83 -12.74 0.16
C ARG A 23 -24.32 -12.78 0.00
N ASP A 24 -23.80 -13.79 -0.68
CA ASP A 24 -22.39 -13.79 -1.02
C ASP A 24 -22.08 -12.45 -1.70
N PRO A 25 -21.08 -11.69 -1.23
CA PRO A 25 -20.62 -10.52 -1.96
C PRO A 25 -20.36 -10.96 -3.40
N PRO A 26 -20.86 -10.23 -4.42
CA PRO A 26 -20.57 -10.58 -5.79
C PRO A 26 -19.05 -10.70 -5.91
N PRO A 27 -18.54 -11.80 -6.50
CA PRO A 27 -17.11 -12.06 -6.52
C PRO A 27 -16.41 -10.85 -7.15
N VAL A 28 -15.67 -10.11 -6.33
CA VAL A 28 -14.84 -9.01 -6.79
C VAL A 28 -13.77 -9.68 -7.62
N LYS A 29 -13.86 -9.54 -8.95
CA LYS A 29 -12.80 -10.02 -9.83
C LYS A 29 -11.48 -9.44 -9.30
N PRO A 30 -10.45 -10.27 -9.04
CA PRO A 30 -9.15 -9.75 -8.69
C PRO A 30 -8.78 -8.70 -9.73
N ALA A 31 -8.54 -7.47 -9.28
CA ALA A 31 -7.95 -6.47 -10.15
C ALA A 31 -6.66 -7.09 -10.71
N PRO A 32 -6.36 -6.92 -12.01
CA PRO A 32 -5.09 -7.36 -12.56
C PRO A 32 -3.96 -6.88 -11.64
N PRO A 33 -2.95 -7.71 -11.35
CA PRO A 33 -1.80 -7.25 -10.60
C PRO A 33 -1.27 -6.01 -11.30
N LEU A 34 -1.09 -4.94 -10.52
CA LEU A 34 -0.45 -3.73 -11.03
C LEU A 34 0.91 -4.16 -11.60
N PRO A 35 1.27 -3.70 -12.81
CA PRO A 35 2.59 -3.97 -13.34
C PRO A 35 3.62 -3.53 -12.29
N ALA A 36 4.56 -4.42 -11.97
CA ALA A 36 5.71 -4.01 -11.17
C ALA A 36 6.38 -2.87 -11.93
N ASP A 37 6.49 -1.69 -11.30
CA ASP A 37 7.25 -0.58 -11.87
C ASP A 37 8.66 -1.14 -12.16
N PRO A 38 9.20 -1.03 -13.39
CA PRO A 38 10.58 -1.39 -13.66
C PRO A 38 11.43 -0.79 -12.54
N ALA A 39 12.29 -1.60 -11.94
CA ALA A 39 13.12 -1.18 -10.82
C ALA A 39 13.96 0.03 -11.24
N ARG A 40 13.42 1.23 -11.01
CA ARG A 40 14.14 2.48 -11.16
C ARG A 40 15.20 2.48 -10.08
N GLU A 41 16.38 2.96 -10.45
CA GLU A 41 17.49 3.10 -9.52
C GLU A 41 17.01 3.91 -8.30
N LEU A 42 17.29 3.37 -7.11
CA LEU A 42 16.93 4.04 -5.87
C LEU A 42 17.69 5.35 -5.79
N GLN A 43 16.96 6.46 -5.67
CA GLN A 43 17.59 7.76 -5.52
C GLN A 43 17.95 8.03 -4.06
N THR A 44 18.40 9.26 -3.77
CA THR A 44 18.72 9.66 -2.41
C THR A 44 17.50 9.59 -1.49
N MET A 45 17.74 9.36 -0.20
CA MET A 45 16.70 9.44 0.84
C MET A 45 15.87 10.72 0.74
N GLN A 46 16.50 11.86 0.43
CA GLN A 46 15.79 13.12 0.25
C GLN A 46 14.77 13.05 -0.88
N ILE A 47 15.22 12.64 -2.07
CA ILE A 47 14.39 12.64 -3.26
C ILE A 47 13.20 11.69 -3.09
N GLU A 48 13.44 10.48 -2.58
CA GLU A 48 12.38 9.48 -2.42
C GLU A 48 11.34 9.92 -1.37
N CYS A 49 11.77 10.52 -0.26
CA CYS A 49 10.85 10.93 0.80
C CYS A 49 10.10 12.24 0.48
N ASP A 50 10.71 13.17 -0.25
CA ASP A 50 9.99 14.31 -0.82
C ASP A 50 8.95 13.84 -1.84
N GLY A 51 9.29 12.82 -2.65
CA GLY A 51 8.37 12.18 -3.58
C GLY A 51 7.15 11.57 -2.90
N MET A 52 7.34 10.95 -1.72
CA MET A 52 6.25 10.42 -0.90
C MET A 52 5.31 11.53 -0.42
N ILE A 53 5.87 12.62 0.12
CA ILE A 53 5.07 13.77 0.58
C ILE A 53 4.27 14.37 -0.59
N ALA A 54 4.92 14.57 -1.74
CA ALA A 54 4.26 15.08 -2.93
C ALA A 54 3.13 14.16 -3.42
N ALA A 55 3.32 12.83 -3.34
CA ALA A 55 2.28 11.87 -3.70
C ALA A 55 1.07 11.93 -2.76
N LEU A 56 1.30 12.07 -1.44
CA LEU A 56 0.20 12.27 -0.48
C LEU A 56 -0.54 13.57 -0.74
N ALA A 57 0.17 14.67 -0.99
CA ALA A 57 -0.43 15.95 -1.33
C ALA A 57 -1.27 15.88 -2.62
N ALA A 58 -0.78 15.16 -3.64
CA ALA A 58 -1.52 14.93 -4.88
C ALA A 58 -2.76 14.05 -4.66
N TYR A 59 -2.69 13.07 -3.75
CA TYR A 59 -3.82 12.19 -3.44
C TYR A 59 -5.02 12.95 -2.84
N LYS A 60 -4.78 14.10 -2.18
CA LYS A 60 -5.86 14.98 -1.69
C LYS A 60 -6.83 15.45 -2.79
N ALA A 61 -6.42 15.44 -4.06
CA ALA A 61 -7.28 15.79 -5.19
C ALA A 61 -8.31 14.68 -5.53
N CYS A 62 -8.24 13.53 -4.86
CA CYS A 62 -9.21 12.45 -5.00
C CYS A 62 -10.63 12.94 -4.59
N PRO A 63 -11.61 12.94 -5.52
CA PRO A 63 -12.95 13.47 -5.25
C PRO A 63 -13.78 12.60 -4.29
N ASN A 64 -13.29 11.40 -3.97
CA ASN A 64 -13.97 10.44 -3.12
C ASN A 64 -13.46 10.46 -1.66
N LEU A 65 -12.59 11.40 -1.29
CA LEU A 65 -12.12 11.55 0.09
C LEU A 65 -13.14 12.32 0.92
N GLU A 66 -13.36 11.84 2.14
CA GLU A 66 -14.15 12.57 3.12
C GLU A 66 -13.28 13.64 3.81
N GLU A 67 -13.92 14.63 4.45
CA GLU A 67 -13.21 15.71 5.14
C GLU A 67 -12.26 15.17 6.24
N ALA A 68 -12.67 14.11 6.93
CA ALA A 68 -11.83 13.43 7.92
C ALA A 68 -10.58 12.80 7.28
N ASP A 69 -10.69 12.22 6.08
CA ASP A 69 -9.55 11.66 5.36
C ASP A 69 -8.58 12.76 4.93
N LEU A 70 -9.10 13.90 4.47
CA LEU A 70 -8.29 15.07 4.11
C LEU A 70 -7.50 15.60 5.33
N ALA A 71 -8.14 15.69 6.49
CA ALA A 71 -7.48 16.11 7.73
C ALA A 71 -6.39 15.12 8.17
N HIS A 72 -6.65 13.81 8.05
CA HIS A 72 -5.62 12.79 8.33
C HIS A 72 -4.44 12.86 7.36
N LEU A 73 -4.70 13.10 6.07
CA LEU A 73 -3.63 13.27 5.08
C LEU A 73 -2.76 14.49 5.40
N ASP A 74 -3.37 15.60 5.86
CA ASP A 74 -2.62 16.78 6.28
C ASP A 74 -1.73 16.50 7.50
N ASP A 75 -2.25 15.82 8.53
CA ASP A 75 -1.46 15.41 9.68
C ASP A 75 -0.30 14.46 9.29
N TRP A 76 -0.56 13.51 8.39
CA TRP A 76 0.46 12.60 7.89
C TRP A 76 1.56 13.32 7.11
N ILE A 77 1.18 14.27 6.26
CA ILE A 77 2.13 15.09 5.49
C ILE A 77 3.01 15.90 6.45
N GLU A 78 2.41 16.59 7.41
CA GLU A 78 3.14 17.43 8.37
C GLU A 78 4.07 16.59 9.25
N THR A 79 3.58 15.46 9.76
CA THR A 79 4.35 14.54 10.59
C THR A 79 5.50 13.90 9.80
N ALA A 80 5.26 13.48 8.56
CA ALA A 80 6.29 12.93 7.69
C ALA A 80 7.38 13.98 7.38
N ASP A 81 7.00 15.21 7.03
CA ASP A 81 7.97 16.27 6.73
C ASP A 81 8.87 16.57 7.94
N ARG A 82 8.28 16.70 9.14
CA ARG A 82 9.06 16.88 10.39
C ARG A 82 10.00 15.71 10.65
N ALA A 83 9.53 14.48 10.48
CA ALA A 83 10.34 13.27 10.72
C ALA A 83 11.51 13.18 9.74
N PHE A 84 11.27 13.43 8.45
CA PHE A 84 12.34 13.43 7.45
C PHE A 84 13.31 14.60 7.64
N ALA A 85 12.84 15.78 8.04
CA ALA A 85 13.70 16.89 8.41
C ALA A 85 14.62 16.54 9.59
N ALA A 86 14.09 15.88 10.62
CA ALA A 86 14.89 15.40 11.74
C ALA A 86 15.92 14.34 11.32
N SER A 87 15.49 13.36 10.52
CA SER A 87 16.37 12.30 9.99
C SER A 87 17.53 12.88 9.19
N ARG A 88 17.29 13.89 8.34
CA ARG A 88 18.35 14.57 7.56
C ARG A 88 19.38 15.25 8.43
N LYS A 89 18.93 15.89 9.52
CA LYS A 89 19.82 16.52 10.51
C LYS A 89 20.66 15.47 11.24
N ALA A 90 20.08 14.30 11.52
CA ALA A 90 20.77 13.20 12.20
C ALA A 90 21.83 12.50 11.34
N LYS A 91 21.81 12.70 10.00
CA LYS A 91 22.78 12.12 9.05
C LYS A 91 22.98 10.61 9.24
N PRO A 92 21.92 9.80 9.07
CA PRO A 92 22.01 8.35 9.26
C PRO A 92 23.07 7.73 8.35
N GLU A 93 23.60 6.57 8.74
CA GLU A 93 24.59 5.84 7.94
C GLU A 93 24.03 5.41 6.57
N PRO A 94 24.89 5.14 5.57
CA PRO A 94 24.44 4.88 4.19
C PRO A 94 23.41 3.74 4.05
N ASN A 95 23.55 2.66 4.81
CA ASN A 95 22.59 1.55 4.79
C ASN A 95 21.21 1.98 5.29
N ALA A 96 21.16 2.78 6.35
CA ALA A 96 19.92 3.35 6.87
C ALA A 96 19.30 4.34 5.88
N GLN A 97 20.09 5.19 5.22
CA GLN A 97 19.61 6.07 4.16
C GLN A 97 18.96 5.29 3.02
N ASN A 98 19.60 4.22 2.55
CA ASN A 98 19.06 3.35 1.49
C ASN A 98 17.77 2.64 1.93
N ALA A 99 17.71 2.15 3.16
CA ALA A 99 16.50 1.52 3.69
C ALA A 99 15.33 2.51 3.76
N ILE A 100 15.58 3.73 4.24
CA ILE A 100 14.56 4.80 4.32
C ILE A 100 14.13 5.23 2.91
N ALA A 101 15.07 5.45 2.00
CA ALA A 101 14.77 5.79 0.61
C ALA A 101 13.88 4.71 -0.04
N GLY A 102 14.22 3.43 0.15
CA GLY A 102 13.44 2.32 -0.38
C GLY A 102 12.03 2.22 0.21
N ALA A 103 11.86 2.58 1.49
CA ALA A 103 10.55 2.64 2.13
C ALA A 103 9.70 3.80 1.58
N CYS A 104 10.28 5.01 1.46
CA CYS A 104 9.62 6.18 0.90
C CYS A 104 9.16 5.93 -0.56
N ARG A 105 9.99 5.27 -1.37
CA ARG A 105 9.62 4.89 -2.74
C ARG A 105 8.40 3.95 -2.76
N LYS A 106 8.43 2.87 -1.98
CA LYS A 106 7.30 1.91 -1.89
C LYS A 106 6.01 2.60 -1.41
N ALA A 107 6.12 3.51 -0.45
CA ALA A 107 4.98 4.29 0.01
C ALA A 107 4.43 5.19 -1.12
N THR A 108 5.30 5.86 -1.88
CA THR A 108 4.93 6.66 -3.05
C THR A 108 4.15 5.85 -4.08
N GLU A 109 4.64 4.66 -4.43
CA GLU A 109 3.96 3.74 -5.37
C GLU A 109 2.58 3.32 -4.85
N SER A 110 2.46 3.00 -3.56
CA SER A 110 1.19 2.64 -2.93
C SER A 110 0.16 3.78 -2.98
N VAL A 111 0.60 5.02 -2.69
CA VAL A 111 -0.25 6.21 -2.74
C VAL A 111 -0.69 6.50 -4.18
N ARG A 112 0.21 6.40 -5.16
CA ARG A 112 -0.14 6.55 -6.58
C ARG A 112 -1.19 5.53 -7.02
N ALA A 113 -1.01 4.25 -6.66
CA ALA A 113 -2.01 3.22 -6.94
C ALA A 113 -3.37 3.51 -6.25
N ALA A 114 -3.36 4.11 -5.06
CA ALA A 114 -4.59 4.56 -4.41
C ALA A 114 -5.24 5.74 -5.15
N ALA A 115 -4.46 6.69 -5.64
CA ALA A 115 -4.93 7.81 -6.46
C ALA A 115 -5.57 7.32 -7.77
N GLU A 116 -4.93 6.38 -8.47
CA GLU A 116 -5.47 5.76 -9.68
C GLU A 116 -6.81 5.06 -9.41
N ARG A 117 -6.89 4.29 -8.32
CA ARG A 117 -8.16 3.65 -7.92
C ARG A 117 -9.23 4.67 -7.56
N CYS A 118 -8.86 5.79 -6.94
CA CYS A 118 -9.81 6.84 -6.66
C CYS A 118 -10.35 7.49 -7.94
N ALA A 119 -9.47 7.77 -8.92
CA ALA A 119 -9.86 8.32 -10.21
C ALA A 119 -10.80 7.38 -10.99
N ALA A 120 -10.70 6.06 -10.77
CA ALA A 120 -11.58 5.07 -11.38
C ALA A 120 -13.00 5.01 -10.79
N GLY A 121 -13.29 5.79 -9.73
CA GLY A 121 -14.61 5.87 -9.09
C GLY A 121 -14.71 5.10 -7.75
N PRO A 122 -15.80 5.28 -7.01
CA PRO A 122 -15.99 4.66 -5.71
C PRO A 122 -16.03 3.13 -5.83
N ARG A 123 -15.46 2.43 -4.83
CA ARG A 123 -15.61 0.98 -4.75
C ARG A 123 -17.09 0.63 -4.62
N PRO A 124 -17.58 -0.40 -5.33
CA PRO A 124 -18.97 -0.85 -5.18
C PRO A 124 -19.28 -1.12 -3.70
N LYS A 125 -20.34 -0.50 -3.18
CA LYS A 125 -20.87 -0.87 -1.86
C LYS A 125 -21.44 -2.28 -1.97
N ILE A 126 -20.99 -3.15 -1.08
CA ILE A 126 -21.59 -4.47 -0.91
C ILE A 126 -22.52 -4.30 0.29
N ASP A 127 -23.81 -4.21 0.00
CA ASP A 127 -24.89 -4.10 0.99
C ASP A 127 -25.16 -5.46 1.66
#